data_AF-A0AAE1T7T6-F1
#
_entry.id   AF-A0AAE1T7T6-F1
#
_cell.length_a   1.000
_cell.length_b   1.000
_cell.length_c   1.000
_cell.angle_alpha   90.00
_cell.angle_beta   90.00
_cell.angle_gamma   90.00
#
_symmetry.space_group_name_H-M   'P 1'
#
loop_
_entity.id
_entity.type
_entity.pdbx_description
1 polymer ?
#
loop_
_entity_poly.entity_id
_entity_poly.type
_entity_poly.pdbx_seq_one_letter_code
_entity_poly.pdbx_strand_id
1 'polypeptide(L)'
;VDLPEYPTKKRRKPVIHIGRKEFIDADESELPDPNPDAPKPEILAEILDSEIVPPSGKEDTAFLAVKMLEMWEEMREGAKRLMKMYPVRVCGYCPEVHVGPTGHKAQNCGAHKHQQRNGQHGWQAAVLDDLIPPKFVWHVPDVNKPLERELRNFYGQAPAVVELCIQAGAAVPEKYEPTMRLDVGIPTDVREAEMVV
;
A
#
# COMPACT_ATOMS: atom_id res chain seq x y z
N VAL A 1 -11.63 -13.32 10.08
CA VAL A 1 -10.32 -13.86 9.68
C VAL A 1 -9.69 -14.52 10.90
N ASP A 2 -9.61 -15.84 10.91
CA ASP A 2 -8.95 -16.61 11.98
C ASP A 2 -7.60 -17.08 11.44
N LEU A 3 -6.53 -16.48 11.93
CA LEU A 3 -5.16 -16.82 11.54
C LEU A 3 -4.71 -18.02 12.38
N PRO A 4 -4.40 -19.19 11.78
CA PRO A 4 -4.04 -20.40 12.53
C PRO A 4 -2.84 -20.20 13.45
N GLU A 5 -1.87 -19.40 13.02
CA GLU A 5 -0.65 -19.06 13.75
C GLU A 5 -0.89 -18.01 14.84
N TYR A 6 -1.96 -17.23 14.72
CA TYR A 6 -2.29 -16.12 15.62
C TYR A 6 -3.74 -16.27 16.11
N PRO A 7 -4.00 -17.27 16.98
CA PRO A 7 -5.33 -17.49 17.53
C PRO A 7 -5.76 -16.23 18.29
N THR A 8 -6.75 -15.52 17.72
CA THR A 8 -7.27 -14.29 18.28
C THR A 8 -8.60 -14.59 18.94
N LYS A 9 -8.70 -14.34 20.25
CA LYS A 9 -9.99 -14.38 20.96
C LYS A 9 -10.83 -13.19 20.48
N LYS A 10 -11.71 -13.43 19.51
CA LYS A 10 -12.66 -12.42 19.06
C LYS A 10 -13.80 -12.32 20.05
N ARG A 11 -14.17 -11.08 20.37
CA ARG A 11 -15.41 -10.82 21.09
C ARG A 11 -16.59 -11.05 20.17
N ARG A 12 -17.57 -11.77 20.69
CA ARG A 12 -18.85 -12.08 20.05
C ARG A 12 -19.93 -11.08 20.45
N LYS A 13 -19.74 -10.34 21.54
CA LYS A 13 -20.55 -9.16 21.90
C LYS A 13 -19.73 -7.87 21.77
N PRO A 14 -20.34 -6.79 21.25
CA PRO A 14 -19.66 -5.50 21.16
C PRO A 14 -19.44 -4.92 22.56
N VAL A 15 -18.35 -4.16 22.72
CA VAL A 15 -18.19 -3.26 23.87
C VAL A 15 -19.06 -2.03 23.63
N ILE A 16 -20.01 -1.77 24.51
CA ILE A 16 -20.94 -0.65 24.37
C ILE A 16 -20.30 0.57 25.03
N HIS A 17 -19.96 1.58 24.24
CA HIS A 17 -19.42 2.84 24.74
C HIS A 17 -20.57 3.79 25.08
N ILE A 18 -20.76 4.13 26.37
CA ILE A 18 -21.82 5.03 26.83
C ILE A 18 -21.34 6.48 26.89
N GLY A 19 -20.06 6.69 27.19
CA GLY A 19 -19.46 8.01 27.29
C GLY A 19 -17.96 7.99 26.99
N ARG A 20 -17.25 9.11 27.12
CA ARG A 20 -15.83 9.22 26.73
C ARG A 20 -14.87 8.31 27.54
N LYS A 21 -15.30 7.85 28.72
CA LYS A 21 -14.56 6.93 29.61
C LYS A 21 -15.42 5.76 30.12
N GLU A 22 -16.70 5.72 29.76
CA GLU A 22 -17.65 4.73 30.27
C GLU A 22 -17.96 3.72 29.17
N PHE A 23 -17.73 2.45 29.49
CA PHE A 23 -18.03 1.33 28.61
C PHE A 23 -18.71 0.23 29.43
N ILE A 24 -19.67 -0.45 28.82
CA ILE A 24 -20.24 -1.69 29.33
C ILE A 24 -19.56 -2.84 28.62
N ASP A 25 -18.90 -3.67 29.41
CA ASP A 25 -18.40 -4.96 28.97
C ASP A 25 -19.57 -5.96 28.97
N ALA A 26 -20.07 -6.30 27.77
CA ALA A 26 -21.18 -7.21 27.63
C ALA A 26 -20.72 -8.66 27.88
N ASP A 27 -21.25 -9.28 28.94
CA ASP A 27 -20.90 -10.64 29.33
C ASP A 27 -21.22 -11.66 28.21
N GLU A 28 -20.22 -12.47 27.85
CA GLU A 28 -20.30 -13.49 26.82
C GLU A 28 -20.61 -14.90 27.37
N SER A 29 -20.75 -15.05 28.70
CA SER A 29 -21.02 -16.33 29.36
C SER A 29 -22.30 -17.02 28.88
N GLU A 30 -23.31 -16.24 28.49
CA GLU A 30 -24.60 -16.74 27.99
C GLU A 30 -24.57 -17.14 26.50
N LEU A 31 -23.47 -16.89 25.78
CA LEU A 31 -23.39 -17.25 24.37
C LEU A 31 -23.09 -18.75 24.22
N PRO A 32 -23.79 -19.46 23.32
CA PRO A 32 -23.49 -20.86 23.05
C PRO A 32 -22.06 -21.03 22.56
N ASP A 33 -21.44 -22.17 22.84
CA ASP A 33 -20.07 -22.44 22.37
C ASP A 33 -19.98 -22.37 20.84
N PRO A 34 -18.86 -21.87 20.28
CA PRO A 34 -18.66 -21.84 18.84
C PRO A 34 -18.74 -23.25 18.26
N ASN A 35 -19.44 -23.43 17.13
CA ASN A 35 -19.42 -24.70 16.42
C ASN A 35 -17.99 -24.96 15.88
N PRO A 36 -17.31 -26.04 16.30
CA PRO A 36 -15.97 -26.36 15.80
C PRO A 36 -15.93 -26.66 14.29
N ASP A 37 -17.06 -27.09 13.72
CA ASP A 37 -17.21 -27.46 12.31
C ASP A 37 -17.73 -26.30 11.43
N ALA A 38 -17.89 -25.09 11.97
CA ALA A 38 -18.31 -23.95 11.17
C ALA A 38 -17.28 -23.65 10.05
N PRO A 39 -17.72 -23.36 8.82
CA PRO A 39 -16.81 -23.01 7.74
C PRO A 39 -15.99 -21.78 8.14
N LYS A 40 -14.68 -21.95 8.25
CA LYS A 40 -13.76 -20.85 8.51
C LYS A 40 -13.61 -20.10 7.20
N PRO A 41 -13.76 -18.75 7.19
CA PRO A 41 -13.50 -17.99 5.98
C PRO A 41 -12.05 -18.24 5.55
N GLU A 42 -11.88 -18.75 4.35
CA GLU A 42 -10.56 -18.95 3.75
C GLU A 42 -9.88 -17.58 3.65
N ILE A 43 -8.72 -17.49 4.26
CA ILE A 43 -7.79 -16.39 4.02
C ILE A 43 -7.22 -16.68 2.64
N LEU A 44 -7.13 -15.66 1.78
CA LEU A 44 -6.29 -15.76 0.59
C LEU A 44 -4.89 -16.20 1.07
N ALA A 45 -4.56 -17.47 0.85
CA ALA A 45 -3.26 -17.98 1.19
C ALA A 45 -2.23 -17.21 0.38
N GLU A 46 -1.10 -16.85 0.99
CA GLU A 46 0.04 -16.39 0.22
C GLU A 46 0.41 -17.51 -0.75
N ILE A 47 0.44 -17.18 -2.05
CA ILE A 47 0.82 -18.13 -3.10
C ILE A 47 2.23 -18.59 -2.75
N LEU A 48 2.43 -19.91 -2.61
CA LEU A 48 3.74 -20.46 -2.32
C LEU A 48 4.72 -20.09 -3.44
N ASP A 49 5.96 -19.75 -3.11
CA ASP A 49 6.99 -19.42 -4.11
C ASP A 49 7.14 -20.51 -5.18
N SER A 50 6.90 -21.79 -4.82
CA SER A 50 6.92 -22.93 -5.73
C SER A 50 5.80 -22.96 -6.77
N GLU A 51 4.72 -22.22 -6.54
CA GLU A 51 3.57 -22.09 -7.45
C GLU A 51 3.72 -20.91 -8.42
N ILE A 52 4.72 -20.04 -8.20
CA ILE A 52 4.98 -18.88 -9.05
C ILE A 52 5.72 -19.34 -10.32
N VAL A 53 5.00 -19.33 -11.45
CA VAL A 53 5.57 -19.63 -12.76
C VAL A 53 5.96 -18.32 -13.45
N PRO A 54 7.24 -18.15 -13.86
CA PRO A 54 7.64 -16.97 -14.62
C PRO A 54 7.03 -16.98 -16.03
N PRO A 55 6.79 -15.81 -16.64
CA PRO A 55 6.28 -15.74 -18.00
C PRO A 55 7.23 -16.40 -18.99
N SER A 56 6.66 -17.09 -19.96
CA SER A 56 7.39 -17.93 -20.93
C SER A 56 7.92 -17.17 -22.15
N GLY A 57 7.60 -15.88 -22.30
CA GLY A 57 8.01 -15.07 -23.45
C GLY A 57 7.54 -13.63 -23.38
N LYS A 58 7.93 -12.81 -24.36
CA LYS A 58 7.63 -11.36 -24.38
C LYS A 58 6.13 -11.05 -24.41
N GLU A 59 5.35 -11.81 -25.17
CA GLU A 59 3.90 -11.62 -25.28
C GLU A 59 3.21 -11.90 -23.94
N ASP A 60 3.61 -12.99 -23.27
CA ASP A 60 3.10 -13.38 -21.96
C ASP A 60 3.51 -12.36 -20.88
N THR A 61 4.76 -11.91 -20.89
CA THR A 61 5.25 -10.83 -20.02
C THR A 61 4.46 -9.54 -20.20
N ALA A 62 4.20 -9.12 -21.45
CA ALA A 62 3.41 -7.92 -21.73
C ALA A 62 1.94 -8.08 -21.29
N PHE A 63 1.35 -9.25 -21.54
CA PHE A 63 0.00 -9.56 -21.06
C PHE A 63 -0.10 -9.50 -19.53
N LEU A 64 0.85 -10.11 -18.82
CA LEU A 64 0.91 -10.05 -17.37
C LEU A 64 1.12 -8.62 -16.85
N ALA A 65 1.92 -7.81 -17.54
CA ALA A 65 2.15 -6.42 -17.18
C ALA A 65 0.88 -5.56 -17.27
N VAL A 66 0.12 -5.71 -18.35
CA VAL A 66 -1.19 -5.04 -18.51
C VAL A 66 -2.13 -5.46 -17.39
N LYS A 67 -2.25 -6.78 -17.15
CA LYS A 67 -3.11 -7.31 -16.09
C LYS A 67 -2.67 -6.84 -14.70
N MET A 68 -1.37 -6.78 -14.44
CA MET A 68 -0.83 -6.31 -13.16
C MET A 68 -1.16 -4.84 -12.91
N LEU A 69 -1.09 -3.98 -13.93
CA LEU A 69 -1.52 -2.59 -13.82
C LEU A 69 -3.02 -2.49 -13.49
N GLU A 70 -3.87 -3.24 -14.20
CA GLU A 70 -5.31 -3.25 -13.93
C GLU A 70 -5.61 -3.66 -12.48
N MET A 71 -4.99 -4.74 -12.00
CA MET A 71 -5.16 -5.22 -10.63
C MET A 71 -4.60 -4.23 -9.59
N TRP A 72 -3.48 -3.58 -9.89
CA TRP A 72 -2.89 -2.54 -9.03
C TRP A 72 -3.85 -1.35 -8.86
N GLU A 73 -4.46 -0.91 -9.96
CA GLU A 73 -5.44 0.17 -9.96
C GLU A 73 -6.75 -0.21 -9.27
N GLU A 74 -7.26 -1.40 -9.54
CA GLU A 74 -8.45 -1.93 -8.88
C GLU A 74 -8.26 -2.02 -7.36
N MET A 75 -7.13 -2.55 -6.91
CA MET A 75 -6.77 -2.64 -5.49
C MET A 75 -6.71 -1.24 -4.86
N ARG A 76 -6.06 -0.27 -5.52
CA ARG A 76 -5.95 1.12 -5.01
C ARG A 76 -7.31 1.80 -4.91
N GLU A 77 -8.16 1.68 -5.92
CA GLU A 77 -9.50 2.28 -5.87
C GLU A 77 -10.42 1.54 -4.88
N GLY A 78 -10.29 0.22 -4.76
CA GLY A 78 -10.94 -0.57 -3.71
C GLY A 78 -10.58 -0.07 -2.30
N ALA A 79 -9.28 0.08 -2.02
CA ALA A 79 -8.80 0.62 -0.75
C ALA A 79 -9.33 2.04 -0.49
N LYS A 80 -9.31 2.91 -1.50
CA LYS A 80 -9.87 4.27 -1.41
C LYS A 80 -11.36 4.27 -1.08
N ARG A 81 -12.15 3.38 -1.69
CA ARG A 81 -13.58 3.22 -1.36
C ARG A 81 -13.80 2.75 0.07
N LEU A 82 -12.99 1.81 0.55
CA LEU A 82 -13.05 1.35 1.95
C LEU A 82 -12.73 2.47 2.93
N MET A 83 -11.73 3.31 2.64
CA MET A 83 -11.36 4.47 3.47
C MET A 83 -12.45 5.55 3.55
N LYS A 84 -13.36 5.61 2.56
CA LYS A 84 -14.54 6.49 2.62
C LYS A 84 -15.60 5.95 3.58
N MET A 85 -15.72 4.63 3.71
CA MET A 85 -16.72 3.96 4.54
C MET A 85 -16.24 3.83 6.00
N TYR A 86 -14.98 3.48 6.18
CA TYR A 86 -14.36 3.26 7.49
C TYR A 86 -13.28 4.32 7.70
N PRO A 87 -13.40 5.20 8.72
CA PRO A 87 -12.34 6.14 9.03
C PRO A 87 -11.05 5.37 9.35
N VAL A 88 -9.94 5.78 8.73
CA VAL A 88 -8.62 5.18 8.98
C VAL A 88 -7.70 6.25 9.54
N ARG A 89 -6.94 5.86 10.56
CA ARG A 89 -5.89 6.66 11.20
C ARG A 89 -4.56 5.96 11.01
N VAL A 90 -3.52 6.73 10.77
CA VAL A 90 -2.14 6.23 10.79
C VAL A 90 -1.31 6.99 11.80
N CYS A 91 -0.29 6.33 12.34
CA CYS A 91 0.69 7.01 13.16
C CYS A 91 1.71 7.68 12.24
N GLY A 92 1.94 8.98 12.41
CA GLY A 92 2.98 9.71 11.63
C GLY A 92 4.43 9.32 11.96
N TYR A 93 4.65 8.35 12.84
CA TYR A 93 5.99 7.97 13.32
C TYR A 93 6.32 6.49 13.15
N CYS A 94 5.33 5.60 13.16
CA CYS A 94 5.51 4.17 12.95
C CYS A 94 4.49 3.64 11.93
N PRO A 95 4.70 2.44 11.36
CA PRO A 95 3.81 1.87 10.33
C PRO A 95 2.42 1.43 10.84
N GLU A 96 1.98 1.91 12.01
CA GLU A 96 0.74 1.43 12.61
C GLU A 96 -0.48 2.12 12.01
N VAL A 97 -1.45 1.29 11.64
CA VAL A 97 -2.73 1.69 11.04
C VAL A 97 -3.85 1.30 12.00
N HIS A 98 -4.78 2.23 12.23
CA HIS A 98 -5.95 2.02 13.04
C HIS A 98 -7.21 2.29 12.21
N VAL A 99 -8.10 1.29 12.11
CA VAL A 99 -9.41 1.44 11.48
C VAL A 99 -10.42 1.84 12.54
N GLY A 100 -10.83 3.10 12.52
CA GLY A 100 -11.76 3.70 13.48
C GLY A 100 -11.72 5.23 13.47
N PRO A 101 -12.76 5.89 14.02
CA PRO A 101 -12.87 7.34 14.01
C PRO A 101 -11.73 8.04 14.77
N THR A 102 -11.18 7.40 15.80
CA THR A 102 -10.09 7.91 16.63
C THR A 102 -9.09 6.81 16.90
N GLY A 103 -7.80 7.09 16.73
CA GLY A 103 -6.75 6.12 17.03
C GLY A 103 -6.73 5.69 18.50
N HIS A 104 -6.15 4.52 18.77
CA HIS A 104 -6.12 3.95 20.12
C HIS A 104 -5.15 4.68 21.05
N LYS A 105 -5.31 4.43 22.36
CA LYS A 105 -4.48 5.02 23.43
C LYS A 105 -3.34 4.13 23.91
N ALA A 106 -3.17 2.93 23.33
CA ALA A 106 -2.05 2.06 23.69
C ALA A 106 -0.71 2.78 23.51
N GLN A 107 0.16 2.63 24.51
CA GLN A 107 1.46 3.32 24.61
C GLN A 107 2.60 2.43 24.09
N ASN A 108 2.38 1.84 22.92
CA ASN A 108 3.25 0.84 22.31
C ASN A 108 3.91 1.33 21.01
N CYS A 109 3.90 2.64 20.73
CA CYS A 109 4.59 3.19 19.57
C CYS A 109 6.09 2.91 19.68
N GLY A 110 6.63 2.13 18.73
CA GLY A 110 8.05 1.76 18.66
C GLY A 110 8.93 2.72 17.85
N ALA A 111 8.39 3.86 17.42
CA ALA A 111 9.12 4.82 16.58
C ALA A 111 10.30 5.49 17.31
N HIS A 112 11.24 6.06 16.55
CA HIS A 112 12.33 6.85 17.11
C HIS A 112 11.82 7.95 18.07
N LYS A 113 12.50 8.12 19.20
CA LYS A 113 12.12 9.05 20.30
C LYS A 113 10.73 8.81 20.92
N HIS A 114 10.17 7.61 20.82
CA HIS A 114 8.89 7.29 21.46
C HIS A 114 8.87 7.52 22.98
N GLN A 115 10.01 7.39 23.67
CA GLN A 115 10.16 7.68 25.11
C GLN A 115 9.73 9.11 25.46
N GLN A 116 10.05 10.09 24.60
CA GLN A 116 9.65 11.50 24.80
C GLN A 116 8.15 11.72 24.65
N ARG A 117 7.46 10.79 23.97
CA ARG A 117 6.01 10.77 23.77
C ARG A 117 5.32 9.73 24.66
N ASN A 118 6.03 9.18 25.64
CA ASN A 118 5.54 8.11 26.51
C ASN A 118 4.88 6.94 25.73
N GLY A 119 5.53 6.51 24.63
CA GLY A 119 5.04 5.45 23.76
C GLY A 119 3.74 5.75 22.99
N GLN A 120 3.23 6.99 23.03
CA GLN A 120 1.98 7.34 22.37
C GLN A 120 2.13 7.46 20.84
N HIS A 121 1.04 7.18 20.14
CA HIS A 121 0.95 7.33 18.70
C HIS A 121 0.57 8.75 18.29
N GLY A 122 1.14 9.21 17.18
CA GLY A 122 0.79 10.48 16.54
C GLY A 122 -0.27 10.27 15.47
N TRP A 123 -1.52 10.07 15.89
CA TRP A 123 -2.60 9.76 14.97
C TRP A 123 -2.96 10.92 14.05
N GLN A 124 -3.01 10.65 12.75
CA GLN A 124 -3.54 11.54 11.73
C GLN A 124 -4.57 10.81 10.87
N ALA A 125 -5.37 11.57 10.09
CA ALA A 125 -6.22 10.96 9.07
C ALA A 125 -5.33 10.31 8.00
N ALA A 126 -5.63 9.07 7.64
CA ALA A 126 -4.90 8.36 6.61
C ALA A 126 -5.26 8.87 5.20
N VAL A 127 -4.29 8.94 4.32
CA VAL A 127 -4.45 8.99 2.87
C VAL A 127 -4.12 7.62 2.26
N LEU A 128 -4.48 7.42 0.99
CA LEU A 128 -4.26 6.14 0.31
C LEU A 128 -2.79 5.71 0.34
N ASP A 129 -1.88 6.67 0.21
CA ASP A 129 -0.45 6.42 0.18
C ASP A 129 0.14 6.07 1.57
N ASP A 130 -0.61 6.27 2.66
CA ASP A 130 -0.19 5.77 3.97
C ASP A 130 -0.40 4.26 4.10
N LEU A 131 -1.41 3.70 3.39
CA LEU A 131 -1.68 2.26 3.36
C LEU A 131 -0.90 1.56 2.25
N ILE A 132 -0.80 2.22 1.08
CA ILE A 132 -0.17 1.69 -0.12
C ILE A 132 0.88 2.70 -0.57
N PRO A 133 2.02 2.80 0.15
CA PRO A 133 3.04 3.79 -0.13
C PRO A 133 3.67 3.54 -1.51
N PRO A 134 3.55 4.49 -2.45
CA PRO A 134 4.22 4.36 -3.73
C PRO A 134 5.73 4.55 -3.54
N LYS A 135 6.51 3.57 -3.99
CA LYS A 135 7.96 3.74 -4.16
C LYS A 135 8.22 4.32 -5.54
N PHE A 136 8.54 5.60 -5.62
CA PHE A 136 8.88 6.22 -6.90
C PHE A 136 10.29 5.85 -7.35
N VAL A 137 10.42 5.55 -8.64
CA VAL A 137 11.68 5.26 -9.33
C VAL A 137 11.77 6.14 -10.57
N TRP A 138 12.98 6.34 -11.08
CA TRP A 138 13.19 7.05 -12.33
C TRP A 138 12.59 6.25 -13.49
N HIS A 139 11.86 6.95 -14.36
CA HIS A 139 11.43 6.37 -15.62
C HIS A 139 12.66 6.18 -16.53
N VAL A 140 12.80 4.99 -17.12
CA VAL A 140 13.90 4.65 -18.04
C VAL A 140 13.37 4.65 -19.48
N PRO A 141 13.65 5.68 -20.30
CA PRO A 141 13.12 5.76 -21.67
C PRO A 141 13.65 4.65 -22.59
N ASP A 142 14.90 4.20 -22.37
CA ASP A 142 15.55 3.13 -23.12
C ASP A 142 16.34 2.24 -22.16
N VAL A 143 15.87 1.01 -21.95
CA VAL A 143 16.52 0.03 -21.04
C VAL A 143 17.92 -0.38 -21.46
N ASN A 144 18.29 -0.13 -22.72
CA ASN A 144 19.63 -0.44 -23.22
C ASN A 144 20.63 0.68 -22.91
N LYS A 145 20.16 1.82 -22.40
CA LYS A 145 20.99 2.98 -22.07
C LYS A 145 20.89 3.28 -20.57
N PRO A 146 22.01 3.37 -19.85
CA PRO A 146 21.97 3.79 -18.45
C PRO A 146 21.52 5.25 -18.35
N LEU A 147 20.86 5.59 -17.24
CA LEU A 147 20.53 6.98 -16.91
C LEU A 147 21.81 7.74 -16.54
N GLU A 148 21.90 8.98 -17.03
CA GLU A 148 23.02 9.88 -16.72
C GLU A 148 22.68 10.78 -15.53
N ARG A 149 23.60 10.87 -14.56
CA ARG A 149 23.36 11.62 -13.32
C ARG A 149 23.17 13.12 -13.58
N GLU A 150 23.86 13.61 -14.60
CA GLU A 150 23.86 14.98 -15.09
C GLU A 150 22.49 15.35 -15.68
N LEU A 151 21.80 14.37 -16.28
CA LEU A 151 20.49 14.54 -16.91
C LEU A 151 19.29 14.23 -15.98
N ARG A 152 19.53 13.98 -14.69
CA ARG A 152 18.47 13.62 -13.72
C ARG A 152 17.28 14.58 -13.67
N ASN A 153 17.50 15.85 -14.02
CA ASN A 153 16.45 16.88 -14.00
C ASN A 153 15.49 16.77 -15.19
N PHE A 154 15.83 15.98 -16.21
CA PHE A 154 15.01 15.73 -17.40
C PHE A 154 14.22 14.44 -17.29
N TYR A 155 14.69 13.48 -16.48
CA TYR A 155 13.95 12.25 -16.23
C TYR A 155 12.72 12.52 -15.36
N GLY A 156 11.62 11.84 -15.68
CA GLY A 156 10.46 11.73 -14.81
C GLY A 156 10.55 10.54 -13.87
N GLN A 157 9.51 10.37 -13.06
CA GLN A 157 9.39 9.30 -12.08
C GLN A 157 8.01 8.66 -12.14
N ALA A 158 7.97 7.37 -11.81
CA ALA A 158 6.72 6.61 -11.68
C ALA A 158 6.79 5.69 -10.45
N PRO A 159 5.66 5.25 -9.89
CA PRO A 159 5.65 4.16 -8.92
C PRO A 159 6.35 2.92 -9.49
N ALA A 160 7.11 2.20 -8.67
CA ALA A 160 7.93 1.06 -9.10
C ALA A 160 7.11 -0.04 -9.81
N VAL A 161 5.89 -0.31 -9.32
CA VAL A 161 4.96 -1.26 -9.96
C VAL A 161 4.58 -0.80 -11.36
N VAL A 162 4.37 0.51 -11.54
CA VAL A 162 3.98 1.11 -12.81
C VAL A 162 5.14 1.05 -13.80
N GLU A 163 6.33 1.50 -13.37
CA GLU A 163 7.54 1.43 -14.20
C GLU A 163 7.84 0.00 -14.63
N LEU A 164 7.77 -0.96 -13.70
CA LEU A 164 8.01 -2.38 -13.99
C LEU A 164 7.08 -2.91 -15.09
N CYS A 165 5.79 -2.57 -15.03
CA CYS A 165 4.82 -3.00 -16.03
C CYS A 165 5.05 -2.33 -17.39
N ILE A 166 5.41 -1.05 -17.40
CA ILE A 166 5.72 -0.31 -18.64
C ILE A 166 6.94 -0.92 -19.32
N GLN A 167 8.01 -1.21 -18.56
CA GLN A 167 9.20 -1.88 -19.10
C GLN A 167 8.91 -3.31 -19.60
N ALA A 168 7.90 -3.96 -19.02
CA ALA A 168 7.43 -5.27 -19.44
C ALA A 168 6.52 -5.23 -20.68
N GLY A 169 6.19 -4.04 -21.22
CA GLY A 169 5.44 -3.86 -22.46
C GLY A 169 4.01 -3.34 -22.29
N ALA A 170 3.61 -2.93 -21.08
CA ALA A 170 2.34 -2.25 -20.89
C ALA A 170 2.38 -0.79 -21.39
N ALA A 171 1.25 -0.30 -21.90
CA ALA A 171 1.12 1.12 -22.25
C ALA A 171 1.16 2.01 -21.00
N VAL A 172 1.69 3.22 -21.14
CA VAL A 172 1.72 4.20 -20.05
C VAL A 172 0.29 4.69 -19.78
N PRO A 173 -0.23 4.59 -18.54
CA PRO A 173 -1.52 5.18 -18.22
C PRO A 173 -1.43 6.71 -18.19
N GLU A 174 -2.40 7.41 -18.80
CA GLU A 174 -2.44 8.88 -18.95
C GLU A 174 -2.11 9.65 -17.66
N LYS A 175 -2.60 9.16 -16.52
CA LYS A 175 -2.39 9.80 -15.22
C LYS A 175 -0.94 9.81 -14.72
N TYR A 176 -0.08 8.95 -15.27
CA TYR A 176 1.34 8.88 -14.92
C TYR A 176 2.24 9.60 -15.94
N GLU A 177 1.72 9.95 -17.12
CA GLU A 177 2.50 10.69 -18.13
C GLU A 177 3.14 11.98 -17.59
N PRO A 178 2.43 12.83 -16.82
CA PRO A 178 3.02 14.07 -16.30
C PRO A 178 4.15 13.80 -15.30
N THR A 179 4.00 12.78 -14.46
CA THR A 179 5.05 12.41 -13.50
C THR A 179 6.25 11.78 -14.19
N MET A 180 6.02 11.06 -15.29
CA MET A 180 7.04 10.43 -16.12
C MET A 180 7.71 11.41 -17.10
N ARG A 181 7.17 12.63 -17.25
CA ARG A 181 7.73 13.71 -18.08
C ARG A 181 7.94 13.28 -19.54
N LEU A 182 6.96 12.57 -20.10
CA LEU A 182 7.04 12.09 -21.48
C LEU A 182 6.97 13.23 -22.51
N ASP A 183 6.51 14.41 -22.08
CA ASP A 183 6.48 15.65 -22.84
C ASP A 183 7.81 16.44 -22.80
N VAL A 184 8.78 16.01 -21.98
CA VAL A 184 10.08 16.66 -21.84
C VAL A 184 11.09 16.00 -22.78
N GLY A 185 11.66 16.78 -23.70
CA GLY A 185 12.80 16.34 -24.50
C GLY A 185 14.01 16.10 -23.61
N ILE A 186 14.54 14.87 -23.62
CA ILE A 186 15.76 14.51 -22.88
C ILE A 186 16.96 14.87 -23.75
N PRO A 187 17.86 15.75 -23.27
CA PRO A 187 19.09 16.10 -23.98
C PRO A 187 19.95 14.86 -24.26
N THR A 188 20.67 14.88 -25.38
CA THR A 188 21.62 13.83 -25.74
C THR A 188 22.92 13.90 -24.95
N ASP A 189 23.29 15.08 -24.46
CA ASP A 189 24.46 15.29 -23.60
C ASP A 189 24.29 16.51 -22.67
N VAL A 190 25.28 16.71 -21.79
CA VAL A 190 25.29 17.81 -20.82
C VAL A 190 25.35 19.19 -21.48
N ARG A 191 26.02 19.31 -22.63
CA ARG A 191 26.14 20.60 -23.34
C ARG A 191 24.79 21.01 -23.90
N GLU A 192 24.03 20.06 -24.42
CA GLU A 192 22.65 20.29 -24.84
C GLU A 192 21.77 20.65 -23.64
N ALA A 193 21.92 19.95 -22.51
CA ALA A 193 21.19 20.27 -21.30
C ALA A 193 21.43 21.72 -20.80
N GLU A 194 22.66 22.22 -20.90
CA GLU A 194 23.02 23.60 -20.53
C GLU A 194 22.38 24.66 -21.44
N MET A 195 21.99 24.32 -22.67
CA MET A 195 21.33 25.24 -23.60
C MET A 195 19.83 25.43 -23.31
N VAL A 196 19.23 24.60 -22.45
CA VAL A 196 17.80 24.61 -22.10
C VAL A 196 17.53 25.41 -20.81
N VAL A 197 18.57 25.97 -20.17
CA VAL A 197 18.49 26.76 -18.93
C VAL A 197 18.29 28.25 -19.20
#